data_AF-G2Q007-F1
#
_entry.id   AF-G2Q007-F1
#
_cell.length_a   1.000
_cell.length_b   1.000
_cell.length_c   1.000
_cell.angle_alpha   90.00
_cell.angle_beta   90.00
_cell.angle_gamma   90.00
#
_symmetry.space_group_name_H-M   'P 1'
#
loop_
_entity.id
_entity.type
_entity.pdbx_description
1 polymer ?
#
loop_
_entity_poly.entity_id
_entity_poly.type
_entity_poly.pdbx_seq_one_letter_code
_entity_poly.pdbx_strand_id
1 'polypeptide(L)'
;MDVSDITPQLDQLEQDLSRAEKSLAPLLGDIGDISSKLPLLDKAKLYVLVSYTVEALLFSALRLNGVDAKNHPVFTELTRVKQYMEKIEKLENPPAERENTVNTEATARVLKSDLVSHTS
;
A
#
# COMPACT_ATOMS: atom_id res chain seq x y z
N MET A 1 18.76 -36.10 14.76
CA MET A 1 17.81 -35.07 14.27
C MET A 1 17.59 -35.38 12.82
N ASP A 2 16.36 -35.74 12.46
CA ASP A 2 15.99 -36.02 11.08
C ASP A 2 15.99 -34.68 10.33
N VAL A 3 16.84 -34.57 9.31
CA VAL A 3 16.92 -33.36 8.49
C VAL A 3 15.71 -33.42 7.57
N SER A 4 14.75 -32.52 7.79
CA SER A 4 13.60 -32.40 6.88
C SER A 4 14.13 -32.22 5.46
N ASP A 5 13.67 -33.06 4.54
CA ASP A 5 13.91 -32.83 3.13
C ASP A 5 13.27 -31.48 2.74
N ILE A 6 14.10 -30.58 2.22
CA ILE A 6 13.69 -29.24 1.79
C ILE A 6 13.55 -29.12 0.27
N THR A 7 13.87 -30.19 -0.46
CA THR A 7 13.86 -30.21 -1.93
C THR A 7 12.50 -29.75 -2.49
N PRO A 8 11.33 -30.19 -1.97
CA PRO A 8 10.04 -29.72 -2.46
C PRO A 8 9.84 -28.20 -2.32
N GLN A 9 10.34 -27.58 -1.26
CA GLN A 9 10.24 -26.14 -1.02
C GLN A 9 11.16 -25.36 -1.97
N LEU A 10 12.32 -25.91 -2.32
CA LEU A 10 13.24 -25.32 -3.29
C LEU A 10 12.64 -25.39 -4.71
N ASP A 11 12.07 -26.53 -5.09
CA ASP A 11 11.39 -26.70 -6.37
C ASP A 11 10.20 -25.74 -6.51
N GLN A 12 9.44 -25.54 -5.43
CA GLN A 12 8.34 -24.58 -5.40
C GLN A 12 8.87 -23.14 -5.53
N LEU A 13 9.95 -22.79 -4.82
CA LEU A 13 10.56 -21.47 -4.91
C LEU A 13 11.04 -21.17 -6.34
N GLU A 14 11.66 -22.13 -7.02
CA GLU A 14 12.09 -21.99 -8.42
C GLU A 14 10.91 -21.74 -9.36
N GLN A 15 9.80 -22.47 -9.17
CA GLN A 15 8.57 -22.27 -9.95
C GLN A 15 7.96 -20.89 -9.69
N ASP A 16 7.92 -20.46 -8.43
CA ASP A 16 7.38 -19.16 -8.03
C ASP A 16 8.21 -18.01 -8.62
N LEU A 17 9.54 -18.11 -8.59
CA LEU A 17 10.45 -17.14 -9.20
C LEU A 17 10.30 -17.09 -10.72
N SER A 18 10.23 -18.25 -11.37
CA SER A 18 9.99 -18.36 -12.82
C SER A 18 8.66 -17.74 -13.23
N ARG A 19 7.62 -17.89 -12.41
CA ARG A 19 6.32 -17.26 -12.64
C ARG A 19 6.41 -15.74 -12.45
N ALA A 20 7.07 -15.28 -11.39
CA ALA A 20 7.26 -13.86 -11.12
C ALA A 20 8.01 -13.17 -12.26
N GLU A 21 9.09 -13.77 -12.76
CA GLU A 21 9.86 -13.25 -13.90
C GLU A 21 8.97 -13.09 -15.16
N LYS A 22 8.20 -14.13 -15.50
CA LYS A 22 7.26 -14.07 -16.64
C LYS A 22 6.18 -13.00 -16.48
N SER A 23 5.64 -12.84 -15.27
CA SER A 23 4.62 -11.81 -14.98
C SER A 23 5.20 -10.39 -15.01
N LEU A 24 6.47 -10.22 -14.63
CA LEU A 24 7.13 -8.93 -14.59
C LEU A 24 7.78 -8.53 -15.91
N ALA A 25 8.09 -9.48 -16.80
CA ALA A 25 8.77 -9.22 -18.07
C ALA A 25 8.17 -8.06 -18.89
N PRO A 26 6.83 -7.92 -19.03
CA PRO A 26 6.24 -6.78 -19.76
C PRO A 26 6.53 -5.42 -19.09
N LEU A 27 6.71 -5.39 -17.77
CA LEU A 27 6.92 -4.17 -16.97
C LEU A 27 8.40 -3.76 -16.91
N LEU A 28 9.34 -4.68 -17.15
CA LEU A 28 10.78 -4.41 -17.12
C LEU A 28 11.29 -3.59 -18.32
N GLY A 29 10.52 -3.54 -19.41
CA GLY A 29 10.89 -2.80 -20.63
C GLY A 29 10.61 -1.30 -20.52
N ASP A 30 9.33 -0.93 -20.56
CA ASP A 30 8.92 0.49 -20.54
C ASP A 30 7.67 0.70 -19.68
N ILE A 31 7.85 0.60 -18.37
CA ILE A 31 6.80 0.94 -17.39
C ILE A 31 6.29 2.39 -17.59
N GLY A 32 7.12 3.29 -18.13
CA GLY A 32 6.76 4.68 -18.41
C GLY A 32 5.66 4.75 -19.46
N ASP A 33 5.89 4.14 -20.63
CA ASP A 33 4.92 4.06 -21.72
C ASP A 33 3.63 3.35 -21.29
N ILE A 34 3.73 2.22 -20.59
CA ILE A 34 2.57 1.50 -20.05
C ILE A 34 1.77 2.42 -19.13
N SER A 35 2.44 3.05 -18.16
CA SER A 35 1.79 3.91 -17.17
C SER A 35 1.18 5.18 -17.78
N SER A 36 1.71 5.67 -18.89
CA SER A 36 1.24 6.88 -19.57
C SER A 36 -0.16 6.70 -20.19
N LYS A 37 -0.51 5.46 -20.50
CA LYS A 37 -1.78 5.07 -21.12
C LYS A 37 -2.88 4.77 -20.09
N LEU A 38 -2.53 4.75 -18.80
CA LEU A 38 -3.46 4.41 -17.73
C LEU A 38 -4.16 5.66 -17.17
N PRO A 39 -5.45 5.54 -16.77
CA PRO A 39 -6.09 6.51 -15.89
C PRO A 39 -5.25 6.75 -14.62
N LEU A 40 -5.37 7.94 -14.03
CA LEU A 40 -4.54 8.35 -12.89
C LEU A 40 -4.55 7.33 -11.73
N LEU A 41 -5.73 6.78 -11.41
CA LEU A 41 -5.88 5.81 -10.32
C LEU A 41 -5.20 4.47 -10.64
N ASP A 42 -5.35 3.97 -11.86
CA ASP A 42 -4.72 2.72 -12.29
C ASP A 42 -3.21 2.87 -12.44
N LYS A 43 -2.75 4.06 -12.84
CA LYS A 43 -1.33 4.43 -12.82
C LYS A 43 -0.78 4.37 -11.38
N ALA A 44 -1.50 4.90 -10.40
CA ALA A 44 -1.10 4.83 -9.00
C ALA A 44 -1.03 3.37 -8.50
N LYS A 45 -2.03 2.55 -8.82
CA LYS A 45 -2.03 1.11 -8.51
C LYS A 45 -0.82 0.40 -9.10
N LEU A 46 -0.53 0.64 -10.39
CA LEU A 46 0.61 0.03 -11.08
C LEU A 46 1.92 0.32 -10.33
N TYR A 47 2.21 1.59 -10.04
CA TYR A 47 3.45 1.96 -9.35
C TYR A 47 3.54 1.43 -7.92
N VAL A 48 2.43 1.42 -7.18
CA VAL A 48 2.40 0.85 -5.82
C VAL A 48 2.62 -0.67 -5.85
N LEU A 49 2.00 -1.39 -6.79
CA LEU A 49 2.19 -2.84 -6.97
C LEU A 49 3.61 -3.20 -7.41
N VAL A 50 4.21 -2.42 -8.31
CA VAL A 50 5.60 -2.63 -8.73
C VAL A 50 6.56 -2.38 -7.56
N SER A 51 6.35 -1.31 -6.79
CA SER A 51 7.15 -1.02 -5.59
C SER A 51 7.03 -2.15 -4.56
N TYR A 52 5.80 -2.61 -4.28
CA TYR A 52 5.56 -3.79 -3.44
C TYR A 52 6.33 -5.02 -3.91
N THR A 53 6.30 -5.28 -5.22
CA THR A 53 6.93 -6.47 -5.78
C THR A 53 8.45 -6.43 -5.62
N VAL A 54 9.08 -5.28 -5.87
CA VAL A 54 10.52 -5.09 -5.67
C VAL A 54 10.90 -5.30 -4.21
N GLU A 55 10.16 -4.68 -3.28
CA GLU A 55 10.43 -4.81 -1.85
C GLU A 55 10.18 -6.22 -1.32
N ALA A 56 9.16 -6.92 -1.81
CA ALA A 56 8.85 -8.31 -1.45
C ALA A 56 9.92 -9.29 -1.96
N LEU A 57 10.45 -9.07 -3.17
CA LEU A 57 11.56 -9.85 -3.72
C LEU A 57 12.85 -9.58 -2.91
N LEU A 58 13.14 -8.33 -2.57
CA LEU A 58 14.28 -7.97 -1.72
C LEU A 58 14.16 -8.59 -0.32
N PHE A 59 12.98 -8.52 0.30
CA PHE A 59 12.69 -9.16 1.58
C PHE A 59 12.92 -10.68 1.51
N SER A 60 12.46 -11.33 0.44
CA SER A 60 12.67 -12.76 0.21
C SER A 60 14.16 -13.09 0.05
N ALA A 61 14.90 -12.31 -0.75
CA ALA A 61 16.34 -12.48 -0.94
C ALA A 61 17.12 -12.33 0.38
N LEU A 62 16.77 -11.35 1.22
CA LEU A 62 17.39 -11.16 2.53
C LEU A 62 17.18 -12.37 3.44
N ARG A 63 15.95 -12.92 3.46
CA ARG A 63 15.64 -14.13 4.25
C ARG A 63 16.41 -15.35 3.76
N LEU A 64 16.55 -15.53 2.45
CA LEU A 64 17.36 -16.62 1.87
C LEU A 64 18.84 -16.51 2.25
N ASN A 65 19.34 -15.28 2.45
CA ASN A 65 20.70 -15.02 2.92
C ASN A 65 20.84 -15.05 4.45
N GLY A 66 19.82 -15.52 5.19
CA GLY A 66 19.85 -15.62 6.65
C GLY A 66 19.78 -14.29 7.39
N VAL A 67 19.44 -13.19 6.70
CA VAL A 67 19.24 -11.88 7.34
C VAL A 67 17.87 -11.86 8.03
N ASP A 68 17.82 -11.29 9.24
CA ASP A 68 16.55 -11.00 9.90
C ASP A 68 15.84 -9.83 9.20
N ALA A 69 15.11 -10.18 8.15
CA ALA A 69 14.43 -9.20 7.30
C ALA A 69 13.32 -8.42 8.03
N LYS A 70 12.84 -8.88 9.20
CA LYS A 70 11.82 -8.16 9.99
C LYS A 70 12.42 -6.97 10.74
N ASN A 71 13.68 -7.08 11.15
CA ASN A 71 14.44 -6.00 11.77
C ASN A 71 15.26 -5.19 10.75
N HIS A 72 15.18 -5.55 9.46
CA HIS A 72 15.84 -4.85 8.38
C HIS A 72 14.99 -3.66 7.86
N PRO A 73 15.60 -2.55 7.40
CA PRO A 73 14.88 -1.37 6.88
C PRO A 73 13.84 -1.67 5.79
N VAL A 74 14.02 -2.74 5.01
CA VAL A 74 13.04 -3.19 4.00
C VAL A 74 11.64 -3.42 4.58
N PHE A 75 11.52 -3.83 5.84
CA PHE A 75 10.23 -4.03 6.49
C PHE A 75 9.49 -2.71 6.73
N THR A 76 10.25 -1.62 6.94
CA THR A 76 9.70 -0.26 7.04
C THR A 76 9.14 0.18 5.70
N GLU A 77 9.86 -0.08 4.60
CA GLU A 77 9.36 0.23 3.25
C GLU A 77 8.12 -0.61 2.90
N LEU A 78 8.09 -1.90 3.24
CA LEU A 78 6.88 -2.73 3.05
C LEU A 78 5.67 -2.17 3.81
N THR A 79 5.89 -1.66 5.02
CA THR A 79 4.85 -0.99 5.81
C THR A 79 4.37 0.30 5.13
N ARG A 80 5.29 1.07 4.55
CA ARG A 80 4.98 2.27 3.79
C ARG A 80 4.18 1.96 2.52
N VAL A 81 4.53 0.91 1.78
CA VAL A 81 3.78 0.46 0.60
C VAL A 81 2.36 0.04 0.98
N LYS A 82 2.19 -0.68 2.10
CA LYS A 82 0.86 -1.01 2.63
C LYS A 82 0.01 0.24 2.87
N GLN A 83 0.58 1.29 3.46
CA GLN A 83 -0.13 2.57 3.66
C GLN A 83 -0.57 3.21 2.33
N TYR A 84 0.20 3.07 1.25
CA TYR A 84 -0.21 3.55 -0.06
C TYR A 84 -1.33 2.71 -0.68
N MET A 85 -1.31 1.39 -0.49
CA MET A 85 -2.43 0.52 -0.89
C MET A 85 -3.72 0.93 -0.16
N GLU A 86 -3.66 1.19 1.15
CA GLU A 86 -4.80 1.68 1.93
C GLU A 86 -5.33 3.04 1.44
N LYS A 87 -4.44 3.94 0.98
CA LYS A 87 -4.85 5.22 0.38
C LYS A 87 -5.60 5.00 -0.94
N ILE A 88 -5.12 4.08 -1.78
CA ILE A 88 -5.78 3.74 -3.04
C ILE A 88 -7.15 3.11 -2.76
N GLU A 89 -7.24 2.18 -1.82
CA GLU A 89 -8.49 1.51 -1.45
C GLU A 89 -9.56 2.51 -0.98
N LYS A 90 -9.16 3.52 -0.19
CA LYS A 90 -10.05 4.61 0.24
C LYS A 90 -10.52 5.50 -0.91
N LEU A 91 -9.73 5.64 -1.97
CA LEU A 91 -10.11 6.41 -3.16
C LEU A 91 -11.06 5.61 -4.06
N GLU A 92 -10.89 4.30 -4.13
CA GLU A 92 -11.78 3.40 -4.87
C GLU A 92 -13.13 3.22 -4.17
N ASN A 93 -13.10 3.16 -2.84
CA ASN A 93 -14.26 2.99 -1.98
C ASN A 93 -14.37 4.21 -1.07
N PRO A 94 -14.75 5.38 -1.60
CA PRO A 94 -14.88 6.58 -0.78
C PRO A 94 -15.87 6.28 0.33
N PRO A 95 -15.54 6.58 1.61
CA PRO A 95 -16.48 6.44 2.69
C PRO A 95 -17.72 7.28 2.34
N ALA A 96 -18.91 6.76 2.68
CA ALA A 96 -20.16 7.48 2.47
C ALA A 96 -20.00 8.93 2.95
N GLU A 97 -20.42 9.88 2.11
CA GLU A 97 -20.35 11.30 2.44
C GLU A 97 -20.95 11.48 3.84
N ARG A 98 -20.14 11.99 4.77
CA ARG A 98 -20.70 12.44 6.03
C ARG A 98 -21.67 13.56 5.67
N GLU A 99 -22.96 13.39 5.99
CA GLU A 99 -23.89 14.51 6.07
C GLU A 99 -23.39 15.45 7.18
N ASN A 100 -22.38 16.25 6.89
CA ASN A 100 -22.06 17.43 7.66
C ASN A 100 -23.07 18.51 7.26
N THR A 101 -24.34 18.26 7.53
CA THR A 101 -25.32 19.34 7.57
C THR A 101 -24.91 20.21 8.77
N VAL A 102 -24.26 21.33 8.48
CA VAL A 102 -23.95 22.33 9.49
C VAL A 102 -25.29 22.74 10.12
N ASN A 103 -25.50 22.39 11.38
CA ASN A 103 -26.70 22.81 12.10
C ASN A 103 -26.57 24.32 12.40
N THR A 104 -27.08 25.13 11.48
CA THR A 104 -27.04 26.59 11.54
C THR A 104 -27.76 27.12 12.78
N GLU A 105 -28.79 26.43 13.28
CA GLU A 105 -29.46 26.78 14.53
C GLU A 105 -28.58 26.55 15.76
N ALA A 106 -27.82 25.45 15.80
CA ALA A 106 -26.84 25.21 16.86
C ALA A 106 -25.73 26.27 16.83
N THR A 107 -25.25 26.63 15.63
CA THR A 107 -24.26 27.70 15.44
C THR A 107 -24.81 29.06 15.90
N ALA A 108 -26.06 29.38 15.56
CA ALA A 108 -26.72 30.61 15.98
C ALA A 108 -26.95 30.67 17.50
N ARG A 109 -27.23 29.53 18.16
CA ARG A 109 -27.35 29.46 19.63
C ARG A 109 -26.02 29.70 20.32
N VAL A 110 -24.93 29.10 19.82
CA VAL A 110 -23.57 29.29 20.38
C VAL A 110 -23.12 30.74 20.22
N LEU A 111 -23.32 31.35 19.05
CA LEU A 111 -22.99 32.77 18.83
C LEU A 111 -23.81 33.69 19.76
N LYS A 112 -25.08 33.39 20.00
CA LYS A 112 -25.93 34.17 20.91
C LYS A 112 -25.51 34.02 22.38
N SER A 113 -25.13 32.83 22.83
CA SER A 113 -24.70 32.63 24.22
C SER A 113 -23.38 33.36 24.50
N ASP A 114 -22.46 33.39 23.54
CA ASP A 114 -21.17 34.06 23.70
C ASP A 114 -21.33 35.59 23.76
N LEU A 115 -22.22 36.17 22.94
CA LEU A 115 -22.53 37.61 22.96
C LEU A 115 -23.17 38.07 24.28
N VAL A 116 -23.97 37.22 24.94
CA VAL A 116 -24.60 37.55 26.22
C VAL A 116 -23.60 37.46 27.38
N SER A 117 -22.58 36.60 27.27
CA SER A 117 -21.56 36.44 28.32
C SER A 117 -20.50 37.56 28.40
N HIS A 118 -20.39 38.39 27.35
CA HIS A 118 -19.41 39.49 27.27
C HIS A 118 -19.98 40.89 27.57
N THR A 119 -21.23 40.99 28.05
CA THR A 119 -21.89 42.28 28.35
C THR A 119 -22.28 42.46 29.84
N SER A 120 -21.66 41.72 30.76
CA SER A 120 -21.81 41.93 32.22
C SER A 120 -20.61 42.64 32.83
#